data_AF-A0A6B0RD58-F1
#
_entry.id   AF-A0A6B0RD58-F1
#
_cell.length_a   1.000
_cell.length_b   1.000
_cell.length_c   1.000
_cell.angle_alpha   90.00
_cell.angle_beta   90.00
_cell.angle_gamma   90.00
#
_symmetry.space_group_name_H-M   'P 1'
#
loop_
_entity.id
_entity.type
_entity.pdbx_description
1 polymer ?
#
loop_
_entity_poly.entity_id
_entity_poly.type
_entity_poly.pdbx_seq_one_letter_code
_entity_poly.pdbx_strand_id
1 'polypeptide(L)' 'MDATSELKNKTFDTLRNHPSFYVFNHHGRVLFRPSDTTSSSNQDASSSNTSLKLRKLESLCR' A
#
# COMPACT_ATOMS: atom_id res chain seq x y z
N MET A 1 31.89 14.34 4.96
CA MET A 1 30.79 13.93 4.06
C MET A 1 29.56 14.73 4.47
N ASP A 2 28.94 15.46 3.54
CA ASP A 2 27.73 16.25 3.84
C ASP A 2 26.48 15.40 3.59
N ALA A 3 25.57 15.36 4.57
CA ALA A 3 24.31 14.63 4.48
C ALA A 3 23.43 15.15 3.34
N THR A 4 23.49 16.43 3.01
CA THR A 4 22.66 17.00 1.93
C THR A 4 23.09 16.50 0.54
N SER A 5 24.38 16.19 0.38
CA SER A 5 24.95 15.72 -0.88
C SER A 5 24.39 14.36 -1.35
N GLU A 6 23.90 13.55 -0.40
CA GLU A 6 23.26 12.25 -0.67
C GLU A 6 21.78 12.41 -1.09
N LEU A 7 21.15 13.54 -0.75
CA LEU A 7 19.72 13.77 -1.00
C LEU A 7 19.45 14.56 -2.28
N LYS A 8 20.49 15.13 -2.91
CA LYS A 8 20.38 16.03 -4.09
C LYS A 8 19.60 15.48 -5.29
N ASN A 9 19.48 14.15 -5.40
CA ASN A 9 18.77 13.48 -6.49
C ASN A 9 17.46 12.79 -6.03
N LYS A 10 17.10 12.87 -4.74
CA LYS A 10 15.86 12.30 -4.23
C LYS A 10 14.72 13.29 -4.46
N THR A 11 13.59 12.79 -4.95
CA THR A 11 12.36 13.57 -5.13
C THR A 11 11.31 13.13 -4.11
N PHE A 12 10.30 13.98 -3.88
CA PHE A 12 9.20 13.64 -2.98
C PHE A 12 8.44 12.39 -3.45
N ASP A 13 8.41 12.13 -4.75
CA ASP A 13 7.77 10.94 -5.32
C ASP A 13 8.36 9.62 -4.83
N THR A 14 9.65 9.59 -4.56
CA THR A 14 10.32 8.40 -4.00
C THR A 14 10.13 8.32 -2.48
N LEU A 15 10.07 9.47 -1.79
CA LEU A 15 9.98 9.56 -0.34
C LEU A 15 8.57 9.34 0.22
N ARG A 16 7.53 9.64 -0.58
CA ARG A 16 6.12 9.48 -0.15
C ARG A 16 5.67 8.02 -0.05
N ASN A 17 6.41 7.09 -0.65
CA ASN A 17 6.04 5.69 -0.62
C ASN A 17 6.42 5.09 0.74
N HIS A 18 5.45 4.50 1.43
CA HIS A 18 5.68 3.76 2.66
C HIS A 18 5.39 2.27 2.40
N PRO A 19 6.41 1.42 2.16
CA PRO A 19 6.20 0.03 1.76
C PRO A 19 5.38 -0.79 2.76
N SER A 20 5.51 -0.47 4.05
CA SER A 20 4.72 -1.09 5.12
C SER A 20 3.22 -0.77 5.06
N PHE A 21 2.79 0.23 4.26
CA PHE A 21 1.41 0.70 4.17
C PHE A 21 0.83 0.63 2.75
N TYR A 22 1.42 -0.14 1.84
CA TYR A 22 0.85 -0.29 0.51
C TYR A 22 -0.53 -0.94 0.54
N VAL A 23 -1.42 -0.41 -0.30
CA VAL A 23 -2.76 -0.94 -0.55
C VAL A 23 -2.90 -1.27 -2.03
N PHE A 24 -3.36 -2.48 -2.34
CA PHE A 24 -3.45 -2.99 -3.71
C PHE A 24 -4.82 -2.76 -4.38
N ASN A 25 -5.73 -2.05 -3.71
CA ASN A 25 -7.00 -1.61 -4.28
C ASN A 25 -6.85 -0.24 -4.98
N HIS A 26 -6.21 -0.22 -6.14
CA HIS A 26 -5.99 1.01 -6.92
C HIS A 26 -6.35 0.80 -8.40
N HIS A 27 -6.60 1.89 -9.14
CA HIS A 27 -7.03 1.87 -10.54
C HIS A 27 -6.08 1.08 -11.47
N GLY A 28 -4.78 1.06 -11.15
CA GLY A 28 -3.77 0.29 -11.89
C GLY A 28 -4.04 -1.22 -11.93
N ARG A 29 -4.73 -1.81 -10.93
CA ARG A 29 -5.09 -3.24 -10.96
C ARG A 29 -6.02 -3.59 -12.13
N VAL A 30 -6.91 -2.68 -12.52
CA VAL A 30 -7.87 -2.89 -13.62
C VAL A 30 -7.21 -2.59 -14.97
N LEU A 31 -6.41 -1.53 -15.03
CA LEU A 31 -5.73 -1.10 -16.25
C LEU A 31 -4.58 -2.04 -16.64
N PHE A 32 -3.89 -2.61 -15.66
CA PHE A 32 -2.70 -3.44 -15.85
C PHE A 32 -2.93 -4.82 -15.23
N ARG A 33 -3.75 -5.64 -15.91
CA ARG A 33 -3.91 -7.05 -15.52
C ARG A 33 -2.79 -7.89 -16.15
N PRO A 34 -2.01 -8.67 -15.37
CA PRO A 34 -1.02 -9.58 -15.93
C PRO A 34 -1.70 -10.62 -16.83
N SER A 35 -1.24 -10.75 -18.08
CA SER A 35 -1.79 -11.69 -19.06
C SER A 35 -1.57 -13.16 -18.69
N ASP A 36 -0.57 -13.44 -17.83
CA ASP A 36 -0.13 -14.82 -17.53
C ASP A 36 -0.84 -15.43 -16.31
N THR A 37 -1.73 -14.69 -15.64
CA THR A 37 -2.60 -15.27 -14.61
C THR A 37 -3.86 -15.80 -15.27
N THR A 38 -3.73 -16.97 -15.89
CA THR A 38 -4.86 -17.82 -16.27
C THR A 38 -5.86 -17.83 -15.13
N SER A 39 -7.07 -17.38 -15.45
CA SER A 39 -8.27 -17.44 -14.63
C SER A 39 -8.36 -18.76 -13.83
N SER A 40 -7.90 -18.78 -12.58
CA SER A 40 -8.48 -19.70 -11.60
C SER A 40 -9.84 -19.12 -11.24
N SER A 41 -10.80 -19.54 -12.06
CA SER A 41 -12.23 -19.37 -11.87
C SER A 41 -12.61 -19.63 -10.41
N ASN A 42 -13.28 -18.65 -9.80
CA ASN A 42 -14.24 -18.82 -8.72
C ASN A 42 -13.87 -19.90 -7.68
N GLN A 43 -12.90 -19.60 -6.82
CA GLN A 43 -12.90 -20.18 -5.48
C GLN A 43 -13.10 -19.08 -4.46
N ASP A 44 -14.30 -19.16 -3.88
CA ASP A 44 -14.65 -18.74 -2.54
C ASP A 44 -14.87 -17.24 -2.29
N ALA A 45 -16.17 -16.94 -2.27
CA ALA A 45 -16.79 -16.18 -1.20
C ALA A 45 -15.94 -16.17 0.09
N SER A 46 -15.82 -14.98 0.70
CA SER A 46 -15.12 -14.70 1.97
C SER A 46 -13.61 -14.40 1.89
N SER A 47 -13.29 -13.15 1.56
CA SER A 47 -12.30 -12.43 2.38
C SER A 47 -12.98 -11.29 3.13
N SER A 48 -14.05 -11.65 3.84
CA SER A 48 -14.31 -10.98 5.11
C SER A 48 -13.09 -11.23 6.00
N ASN A 49 -12.72 -10.23 6.81
CA ASN A 49 -11.77 -10.34 7.92
C ASN A 49 -10.30 -9.94 7.64
N THR A 50 -10.08 -8.76 7.07
CA THR A 50 -9.12 -7.85 7.71
C THR A 50 -9.83 -6.56 8.08
N SER A 51 -10.90 -6.70 8.87
CA SER A 51 -11.19 -5.72 9.92
C SER A 51 -9.92 -5.63 10.76
N LEU A 52 -9.00 -4.75 10.38
CA LEU A 52 -8.04 -4.20 11.33
C LEU A 52 -8.93 -3.65 12.44
N LYS A 53 -9.03 -4.40 13.55
CA LYS A 53 -9.65 -3.90 14.76
C LYS A 53 -8.79 -2.70 15.15
N LEU A 54 -9.17 -1.53 14.65
CA LEU A 54 -8.75 -0.25 15.17
C LEU A 54 -9.25 -0.27 16.61
N ARG A 55 -8.40 -0.74 17.53
CA ARG A 55 -8.59 -0.40 18.93
C ARG A 55 -8.50 1.12 18.93
N LYS A 56 -9.67 1.74 19.10
CA LYS A 56 -9.86 3.16 19.34
C LYS A 56 -8.70 3.63 20.24
N LEU A 57 -7.73 4.33 19.66
CA LEU A 57 -6.77 5.10 20.43
C LEU A 57 -7.60 6.24 21.00
N GLU A 58 -7.99 6.07 22.25
CA GLU A 58 -8.56 7.14 23.04
C GLU A 58 -7.58 8.32 23.06
N SER A 59 -8.06 9.44 22.55
CA SER A 59 -7.32 10.69 22.39
C SER A 59 -6.82 11.15 23.75
N LEU A 60 -5.50 11.08 23.99
CA LEU A 60 -4.87 11.91 25.02
C LEU A 60 -4.68 13.31 24.44
N CYS A 61 -5.78 14.04 24.32
CA CYS A 61 -5.71 15.49 24.32
C CYS A 61 -5.38 15.88 25.77
N ARG A 62 -4.22 16.50 25.96
CA ARG A 62 -3.90 17.25 27.17
C ARG A 62 -3.94 18.73 26.84
#